data_AF-A0A1C2HX79-F1
#
_entry.id   AF-A0A1C2HX79-F1
#
_cell.length_a   1.000
_cell.length_b   1.000
_cell.length_c   1.000
_cell.angle_alpha   90.00
_cell.angle_beta   90.00
_cell.angle_gamma   90.00
#
_symmetry.space_group_name_H-M   'P 1'
#
loop_
_entity.id
_entity.type
_entity.pdbx_description
1 polymer ?
#
loop_
_entity_poly.entity_id
_entity_poly.type
_entity_poly.pdbx_seq_one_letter_code
_entity_poly.pdbx_strand_id
1 'polypeptide(L)'
;MLIEAFLPQLEKGNCPSPSQSTLALMDLLQKEDASLDEAARLIRLDPILVAKTIKLANSPIYRPSRPIVSLDEALMRIGLQVVVRMALGLTLITEKLPGSSSDRVGRVYNAAEQLCPE
;
A
#
# COMPACT_ATOMS: atom_id res chain seq x y z
N MET A 1 -10.08 16.15 -2.42
CA MET A 1 -8.65 16.08 -2.81
C MET A 1 -8.24 14.76 -3.48
N LEU A 2 -8.73 13.57 -3.06
CA LEU A 2 -8.54 12.33 -3.86
C LEU A 2 -9.71 12.04 -4.81
N ILE A 3 -10.96 12.31 -4.39
CA ILE A 3 -12.16 12.04 -5.20
C ILE A 3 -12.20 12.93 -6.46
N GLU A 4 -11.94 14.23 -6.33
CA GLU A 4 -11.91 15.18 -7.46
C GLU A 4 -10.84 14.85 -8.52
N ALA A 5 -9.70 14.30 -8.11
CA ALA A 5 -8.64 13.89 -9.04
C ALA A 5 -8.99 12.60 -9.81
N PHE A 6 -9.99 11.86 -9.31
CA PHE A 6 -10.38 10.52 -9.76
C PHE A 6 -11.61 10.51 -10.68
N LEU A 7 -12.56 11.44 -10.50
CA LEU A 7 -13.74 11.56 -11.36
C LEU A 7 -13.41 11.52 -12.87
N PRO A 8 -12.39 12.23 -13.37
CA PRO A 8 -12.07 12.21 -14.80
C PRO A 8 -11.53 10.86 -15.31
N GLN A 9 -11.01 10.00 -14.43
CA GLN A 9 -10.48 8.67 -14.81
C GLN A 9 -11.60 7.64 -14.90
N LEU A 10 -12.59 7.74 -14.00
CA LEU A 10 -13.81 6.93 -14.06
C LEU A 10 -14.61 7.22 -15.33
N GLU A 11 -14.80 8.49 -15.65
CA GLU A 11 -15.56 8.91 -16.84
C GLU A 11 -14.89 8.48 -18.15
N LYS A 12 -13.56 8.37 -18.16
CA LYS A 12 -12.77 7.97 -19.33
C LYS A 12 -12.53 6.46 -19.43
N GLY A 13 -12.93 5.68 -18.41
CA GLY A 13 -12.66 4.24 -18.34
C GLY A 13 -11.17 3.87 -18.24
N ASN A 14 -10.28 4.82 -17.96
CA ASN A 14 -8.83 4.60 -17.91
C ASN A 14 -8.34 4.37 -16.48
N CYS A 15 -8.93 3.38 -15.81
CA CYS A 15 -8.50 3.01 -14.46
C CYS A 15 -7.21 2.19 -14.53
N PRO A 16 -6.17 2.54 -13.74
CA PRO A 16 -4.96 1.73 -13.68
C PRO A 16 -5.29 0.31 -13.19
N SER A 17 -4.63 -0.67 -13.80
CA SER A 17 -4.79 -2.07 -13.38
C SER A 17 -4.17 -2.27 -11.99
N PRO A 18 -4.88 -2.92 -11.05
CA PRO A 18 -4.32 -3.23 -9.73
C PRO A 18 -3.07 -4.08 -9.82
N SER A 19 -2.17 -3.91 -8.85
CA SER A 19 -1.01 -4.79 -8.72
C SER A 19 -1.43 -6.25 -8.53
N GLN A 20 -0.57 -7.18 -8.93
CA GLN A 20 -0.84 -8.61 -8.75
C GLN A 20 -1.10 -8.99 -7.29
N SER A 21 -0.40 -8.35 -6.34
CA SER A 21 -0.66 -8.53 -4.90
C SER A 21 -2.05 -8.05 -4.50
N THR A 22 -2.52 -6.93 -5.06
CA THR A 22 -3.86 -6.40 -4.81
C THR A 22 -4.94 -7.34 -5.36
N LEU A 23 -4.78 -7.84 -6.59
CA LEU A 23 -5.71 -8.80 -7.19
C LEU A 23 -5.79 -10.09 -6.36
N ALA A 24 -4.65 -10.66 -5.97
CA ALA A 24 -4.61 -11.87 -5.15
C ALA A 24 -5.26 -11.66 -3.77
N LEU A 25 -5.14 -10.47 -3.18
CA LEU A 25 -5.83 -10.14 -1.93
C LEU A 25 -7.34 -10.01 -2.10
N MET A 26 -7.82 -9.51 -3.25
CA MET A 26 -9.24 -9.47 -3.57
C MET A 26 -9.81 -10.89 -3.74
N ASP A 27 -9.06 -11.77 -4.39
CA ASP A 27 -9.45 -13.18 -4.53
C ASP A 27 -9.47 -13.88 -3.17
N LEU A 28 -8.47 -13.60 -2.32
CA LEU A 28 -8.43 -14.12 -0.96
C LEU A 28 -9.65 -13.68 -0.13
N LEU A 29 -10.09 -12.43 -0.25
CA LEU A 29 -11.29 -11.93 0.45
C LEU A 29 -12.59 -12.61 0.06
N GLN A 30 -12.66 -13.26 -1.10
CA GLN A 30 -13.84 -13.98 -1.56
C GLN A 30 -13.93 -15.40 -0.98
N LYS A 31 -12.86 -15.91 -0.37
CA LYS A 31 -12.86 -17.23 0.26
C LYS A 31 -13.50 -17.18 1.65
N GLU A 32 -14.37 -18.15 1.94
CA GLU A 32 -15.02 -18.28 3.25
C GLU A 32 -14.03 -18.61 4.38
N ASP A 33 -12.91 -19.24 4.06
CA ASP A 33 -11.87 -19.73 4.97
C ASP A 33 -10.55 -18.94 4.88
N ALA A 34 -10.60 -17.70 4.36
CA ALA A 34 -9.43 -16.85 4.21
C ALA A 34 -8.67 -16.62 5.54
N SER A 35 -7.40 -16.98 5.58
CA SER A 35 -6.55 -16.78 6.76
C SER A 35 -5.77 -15.47 6.72
N LEU A 36 -5.52 -14.88 7.90
CA LEU A 36 -4.66 -13.70 8.03
C LEU A 36 -3.20 -14.00 7.62
N ASP A 37 -2.75 -15.25 7.78
CA ASP A 37 -1.42 -15.69 7.36
C ASP A 37 -1.26 -15.69 5.84
N GLU A 38 -2.27 -16.16 5.09
CA GLU A 38 -2.28 -16.08 3.63
C GLU A 38 -2.25 -14.63 3.16
N ALA A 39 -3.03 -13.76 3.80
CA ALA A 39 -3.01 -12.33 3.52
C ALA A 39 -1.63 -11.72 3.81
N ALA A 40 -1.03 -12.03 4.96
CA ALA A 40 0.28 -11.52 5.32
C ALA A 40 1.34 -11.91 4.30
N ARG A 41 1.30 -13.14 3.76
CA ARG A 41 2.21 -13.58 2.69
C ARG A 41 2.06 -12.74 1.43
N LEU A 42 0.82 -12.51 0.98
CA LEU A 42 0.54 -11.70 -0.21
C LEU A 42 0.95 -10.23 -0.03
N ILE A 43 0.69 -9.64 1.14
CA ILE A 43 1.05 -8.26 1.44
C ILE A 43 2.57 -8.07 1.49
N ARG A 44 3.32 -9.04 2.01
CA ARG A 44 4.80 -8.99 2.07
C ARG A 44 5.46 -8.89 0.69
N LEU A 45 4.78 -9.30 -0.38
CA LEU A 45 5.26 -9.14 -1.75
C LEU A 45 5.28 -7.67 -2.21
N ASP A 46 4.57 -6.79 -1.51
CA ASP A 46 4.49 -5.36 -1.80
C ASP A 46 4.97 -4.51 -0.60
N PRO A 47 6.24 -4.04 -0.61
CA PRO A 47 6.80 -3.24 0.48
C PRO A 47 6.03 -1.93 0.75
N ILE A 48 5.41 -1.34 -0.27
CA ILE A 48 4.61 -0.12 -0.12
C ILE A 48 3.34 -0.44 0.68
N LEU A 49 2.70 -1.56 0.37
CA LEU A 49 1.52 -2.03 1.08
C LEU A 49 1.85 -2.42 2.53
N VAL A 50 2.98 -3.08 2.79
CA VAL A 50 3.47 -3.37 4.16
C VAL A 50 3.62 -2.07 4.95
N ALA A 51 4.39 -1.11 4.43
CA ALA A 51 4.67 0.14 5.13
C ALA A 51 3.39 0.92 5.44
N LYS A 52 2.44 0.96 4.50
CA LYS A 52 1.17 1.66 4.69
C LYS A 52 0.24 0.93 5.66
N THR A 53 0.26 -0.39 5.68
CA THR A 53 -0.49 -1.21 6.65
C THR A 53 -0.02 -0.92 8.07
N ILE A 54 1.30 -0.97 8.30
CA ILE A 54 1.91 -0.64 9.60
C ILE A 54 1.60 0.82 9.98
N LYS A 55 1.74 1.76 9.03
CA LYS A 55 1.45 3.18 9.28
C LYS A 55 -0.02 3.41 9.66
N LEU A 56 -0.95 2.74 8.99
CA LEU A 56 -2.38 2.86 9.26
C LEU A 56 -2.72 2.28 10.64
N ALA A 57 -2.16 1.11 10.99
CA ALA A 57 -2.33 0.50 12.31
C ALA A 57 -1.81 1.38 13.46
N ASN A 58 -0.82 2.23 13.18
CA ASN A 58 -0.31 3.22 14.13
C ASN A 58 -1.06 4.56 14.13
N SER A 59 -2.09 4.71 13.30
CA SER A 59 -2.84 5.97 13.22
C SER A 59 -3.69 6.22 14.49
N PRO A 60 -4.03 7.49 14.78
CA PRO A 60 -4.87 7.84 15.93
C PRO A 60 -6.23 7.11 15.96
N ILE A 61 -6.74 6.68 14.79
CA ILE A 61 -7.98 5.92 14.66
C ILE A 61 -7.88 4.57 15.40
N TYR A 62 -6.74 3.89 15.27
CA TYR A 62 -6.52 2.58 15.90
C TYR A 62 -5.84 2.66 17.27
N ARG A 63 -5.34 3.85 17.65
CA ARG A 63 -4.78 4.22 18.97
C ARG A 63 -4.04 3.04 19.63
N PRO A 64 -2.94 2.56 19.06
CA PRO A 64 -2.22 1.45 19.69
C PRO A 64 -1.56 1.92 20.99
N SER A 65 -1.47 1.01 21.98
CA SER A 65 -0.84 1.30 23.27
C SER A 65 0.68 1.44 23.17
N ARG A 66 1.28 0.83 22.15
CA ARG A 66 2.69 0.89 21.79
C ARG A 66 2.85 0.93 20.27
N PRO A 67 3.98 1.41 19.73
CA PRO A 67 4.22 1.37 18.30
C PRO A 67 4.16 -0.06 17.75
N ILE A 68 3.35 -0.27 16.72
CA ILE A 68 3.25 -1.54 15.99
C ILE A 68 4.34 -1.54 14.93
N VAL A 69 5.18 -2.56 14.92
CA VAL A 69 6.31 -2.71 13.98
C VAL A 69 6.22 -3.97 13.12
N SER A 70 5.28 -4.87 13.42
CA SER A 70 5.07 -6.10 12.65
C SER A 70 3.82 -6.00 11.78
N LEU A 71 3.88 -6.63 10.61
CA LEU A 71 2.73 -6.74 9.71
C LEU A 71 1.62 -7.58 10.34
N ASP A 72 1.97 -8.67 11.03
CA ASP A 72 1.00 -9.59 11.60
C ASP A 72 0.19 -8.91 12.71
N GLU A 73 0.85 -8.15 13.60
CA GLU A 73 0.17 -7.33 14.62
C GLU A 73 -0.69 -6.23 13.99
N ALA A 74 -0.20 -5.60 12.92
CA ALA A 74 -0.98 -4.60 12.19
C ALA A 74 -2.26 -5.22 11.59
N LEU A 75 -2.15 -6.40 10.95
CA LEU A 75 -3.26 -7.13 10.36
C LEU A 75 -4.28 -7.60 11.40
N MET A 76 -3.82 -8.15 12.52
CA MET A 76 -4.70 -8.53 13.64
C MET A 76 -5.49 -7.33 14.17
N ARG A 77 -4.90 -6.12 14.14
CA ARG A 77 -5.54 -4.91 14.68
C ARG A 77 -6.49 -4.23 13.69
N ILE A 78 -6.14 -4.14 12.40
CA ILE A 78 -6.93 -3.39 11.42
C ILE A 78 -7.80 -4.26 10.51
N GLY A 79 -7.47 -5.56 10.39
CA GLY A 79 -8.20 -6.52 9.58
C GLY A 79 -7.88 -6.48 8.08
N LEU A 80 -8.11 -7.61 7.41
CA LEU A 80 -7.80 -7.81 5.99
C LEU A 80 -8.60 -6.87 5.07
N GLN A 81 -9.89 -6.68 5.32
CA GLN A 81 -10.75 -5.85 4.46
C GLN A 81 -10.24 -4.41 4.33
N VAL A 82 -9.72 -3.83 5.42
CA VAL A 82 -9.16 -2.48 5.40
C VAL A 82 -7.92 -2.43 4.52
N VAL A 83 -7.05 -3.44 4.60
CA VAL A 83 -5.85 -3.52 3.77
C VAL A 83 -6.19 -3.66 2.30
N VAL A 84 -7.19 -4.46 1.93
CA VAL A 84 -7.58 -4.58 0.51
C VAL A 84 -8.15 -3.27 -0.04
N ARG A 85 -9.01 -2.58 0.73
CA ARG A 85 -9.52 -1.25 0.35
C ARG A 85 -8.39 -0.24 0.17
N MET A 86 -7.38 -0.30 1.06
CA MET A 86 -6.19 0.54 0.94
C MET A 86 -5.36 0.17 -0.31
N ALA A 87 -5.11 -1.12 -0.55
CA ALA A 87 -4.36 -1.61 -1.71
C ALA A 87 -5.00 -1.15 -3.03
N LEU A 88 -6.33 -1.28 -3.13
CA LEU A 88 -7.11 -0.74 -4.25
C LEU A 88 -6.96 0.76 -4.41
N GLY A 89 -7.04 1.52 -3.32
CA GLY A 89 -6.81 2.96 -3.33
C GLY A 89 -5.40 3.35 -3.80
N LEU A 90 -4.39 2.51 -3.57
CA LEU A 90 -3.01 2.78 -3.99
C LEU A 90 -2.79 2.66 -5.49
N THR A 91 -3.43 1.68 -6.13
CA THR A 91 -3.45 1.54 -7.59
C THR A 91 -3.83 2.86 -8.28
N LEU A 92 -4.79 3.58 -7.69
CA LEU A 92 -5.29 4.85 -8.20
C LEU A 92 -4.35 6.03 -7.98
N ILE A 93 -3.48 5.96 -6.96
CA ILE A 93 -2.56 7.04 -6.58
C ILE A 93 -1.24 6.94 -7.36
N THR A 94 -0.86 5.75 -7.82
CA THR A 94 0.45 5.46 -8.44
C THR A 94 0.71 6.16 -9.77
N GLU A 95 -0.30 6.60 -10.51
CA GLU A 95 -0.08 7.27 -11.81
C GLU A 95 0.14 8.79 -11.74
N LYS A 96 -0.13 9.47 -10.61
CA LYS A 96 -0.33 10.94 -10.67
C LYS A 96 0.30 11.80 -9.57
N LEU A 97 1.49 11.45 -9.09
CA LEU A 97 2.28 12.39 -8.30
C LEU A 97 3.72 12.47 -8.83
N PRO A 98 4.11 13.54 -9.57
CA PRO A 98 5.52 13.88 -9.70
C PRO A 98 6.10 14.04 -8.28
N GLY A 99 7.02 13.16 -7.89
CA GLY A 99 7.56 13.08 -6.53
C GLY A 99 7.11 11.89 -5.67
N SER A 100 6.46 10.86 -6.25
CA SER A 100 6.11 9.61 -5.53
C SER A 100 7.36 8.87 -5.02
N SER A 101 7.23 8.06 -3.97
CA SER A 101 8.30 7.43 -3.19
C SER A 101 9.42 6.72 -3.98
N SER A 102 9.16 6.30 -5.23
CA SER A 102 10.18 5.83 -6.17
C SER A 102 11.23 6.92 -6.48
N ASP A 103 10.78 8.16 -6.66
CA ASP A 103 11.62 9.35 -6.86
C ASP A 103 12.44 9.72 -5.63
N ARG A 104 12.07 9.26 -4.42
CA ARG A 104 12.88 9.48 -3.22
C ARG A 104 14.02 8.48 -3.14
N VAL A 105 13.79 7.22 -3.47
CA VAL A 105 14.83 6.19 -3.53
C VAL A 105 15.82 6.50 -4.66
N GLY A 106 15.32 6.84 -5.86
CA GLY A 106 16.17 7.25 -6.99
C GLY A 106 17.01 8.50 -6.69
N ARG A 107 16.46 9.47 -5.95
CA ARG A 107 17.24 10.66 -5.52
C ARG A 107 18.30 10.35 -4.47
N VAL A 108 18.08 9.38 -3.58
CA VAL A 108 19.09 8.97 -2.59
C VAL A 108 20.25 8.24 -3.29
N TYR A 109 19.96 7.36 -4.25
CA TYR A 109 21.01 6.70 -5.05
C TYR A 109 21.79 7.70 -5.90
N ASN A 110 21.11 8.61 -6.63
CA ASN A 110 21.78 9.62 -7.45
C ASN A 110 22.59 10.64 -6.61
N ALA A 111 22.16 10.93 -5.38
CA ALA A 111 22.91 11.81 -4.47
C ALA A 111 24.16 11.13 -3.90
N ALA A 112 24.14 9.80 -3.74
CA ALA A 112 25.29 9.04 -3.26
C ALA A 112 26.41 8.96 -4.31
N GLU A 113 26.09 8.81 -5.60
CA GLU A 113 27.08 8.81 -6.69
C GLU A 113 27.79 10.16 -6.86
N GLN A 114 27.14 11.28 -6.51
CA GLN A 114 27.74 12.61 -6.61
C GLN A 114 28.70 12.94 -5.46
N LEU A 115 28.66 12.20 -4.35
CA LEU A 115 29.46 12.47 -3.16
C LEU A 115 30.81 11.74 -3.14
N CYS A 116 30.99 10.73 -3.99
CA CYS A 116 32.24 9.99 -4.15
C CYS A 116 32.54 9.79 -5.64
N PRO A 117 33.13 10.78 -6.32
CA PRO A 117 33.77 10.53 -7.60
C PRO A 117 35.01 9.66 -7.37
N GLU A 118 35.20 8.64 -8.21
CA GLU A 118 36.45 7.86 -8.30
C GLU A 118 37.67 8.77 -8.50
#